data_AF-A0A2G6MNV3-F1
#
_entry.id   AF-A0A2G6MNV3-F1
#
_cell.length_a   1.000
_cell.length_b   1.000
_cell.length_c   1.000
_cell.angle_alpha   90.00
_cell.angle_beta   90.00
_cell.angle_gamma   90.00
#
_symmetry.space_group_name_H-M   'P 1'
#
loop_
_entity.id
_entity.type
_entity.pdbx_description
1 polymer ?
#
loop_
_entity_poly.entity_id
_entity_poly.type
_entity_poly.pdbx_seq_one_letter_code
_entity_poly.pdbx_strand_id
1 'polypeptide(L)'
;MPNFMQRKQLSRAIINTHPEPHAGLGVKAYATATSPIRRYHDLLTQRQIKAVLGMGTPYSQKALEDILQAVSIPVANTSRVQWARKRYWLIKYLENMRGTTYEGLVLDCYRDHYNVLLKEFMMEARLPSSGLKLKVSDLIPVTIQHADARRNQLTLFTV
;
A
#
# COMPACT_ATOMS: atom_id res chain seq x y z
N MET A 1 16.09 1.43 -8.34
CA MET A 1 14.86 0.64 -8.50
C MET A 1 13.97 1.30 -9.55
N PRO A 2 14.09 0.92 -10.83
CA PRO A 2 13.35 1.56 -11.94
C PRO A 2 11.82 1.40 -11.83
N ASN A 3 11.34 0.40 -11.08
CA ASN A 3 9.95 -0.03 -11.12
C ASN A 3 9.04 0.62 -10.05
N PHE A 4 9.59 1.48 -9.16
CA PHE A 4 8.78 2.12 -8.13
C PHE A 4 7.72 3.06 -8.73
N MET A 5 8.12 3.84 -9.74
CA MET A 5 7.22 4.76 -10.44
C MET A 5 6.19 4.02 -11.30
N GLN A 6 6.55 2.86 -11.87
CA GLN A 6 5.62 2.02 -12.64
C GLN A 6 4.44 1.54 -11.79
N ARG A 7 4.64 1.30 -10.49
CA ARG A 7 3.55 0.93 -9.58
C ARG A 7 2.43 1.98 -9.54
N LYS A 8 2.75 3.26 -9.68
CA LYS A 8 1.75 4.34 -9.71
C LYS A 8 0.87 4.31 -10.96
N GLN A 9 1.31 3.62 -12.01
CA GLN A 9 0.58 3.48 -13.28
C GLN A 9 -0.34 2.25 -13.30
N LEU A 10 -0.28 1.39 -12.27
CA LEU A 10 -1.14 0.22 -12.19
C LEU A 10 -2.56 0.62 -11.75
N SER A 11 -3.55 0.19 -12.53
CA SER A 11 -4.96 0.28 -12.14
C SER A 11 -5.20 -0.48 -10.84
N ARG A 12 -6.10 0.06 -10.01
CA ARG A 12 -6.53 -0.61 -8.79
C ARG A 12 -7.23 -1.93 -9.15
N ALA A 13 -6.90 -3.00 -8.44
CA ALA A 13 -7.63 -4.26 -8.57
C ALA A 13 -9.09 -4.08 -8.09
N ILE A 14 -10.02 -4.54 -8.91
CA ILE A 14 -11.46 -4.52 -8.63
C ILE A 14 -11.90 -5.98 -8.40
N ILE A 15 -12.77 -6.19 -7.42
CA ILE A 15 -13.40 -7.49 -7.17
C ILE A 15 -14.85 -7.37 -7.65
N ASN A 16 -15.23 -8.20 -8.61
CA ASN A 16 -16.58 -8.26 -9.17
C ASN A 16 -16.98 -9.73 -9.42
N THR A 17 -18.19 -9.93 -9.93
CA THR A 17 -18.81 -11.23 -10.19
C THR A 17 -18.58 -11.73 -11.62
N HIS A 18 -17.91 -10.94 -12.47
CA HIS A 18 -17.70 -11.25 -13.88
C HIS A 18 -16.23 -11.58 -14.15
N PRO A 19 -15.92 -12.57 -14.99
CA PRO A 19 -14.54 -12.84 -15.36
C PRO A 19 -14.00 -11.71 -16.26
N GLU A 20 -12.91 -11.07 -15.81
CA GLU A 20 -12.23 -9.99 -16.55
C GLU A 20 -10.71 -10.19 -16.61
N PRO A 21 -10.03 -9.69 -17.66
CA PRO A 21 -8.58 -9.74 -17.75
C PRO A 21 -7.89 -9.03 -16.60
N HIS A 22 -6.90 -9.67 -15.99
CA HIS A 22 -6.10 -9.07 -14.92
C HIS A 22 -4.78 -8.54 -15.49
N ALA A 23 -4.75 -7.28 -15.91
CA ALA A 23 -3.60 -6.65 -16.56
C ALA A 23 -2.28 -6.81 -15.79
N GLY A 24 -2.30 -6.66 -14.45
CA GLY A 24 -1.10 -6.81 -13.63
C GLY A 24 -0.55 -8.24 -13.50
N LEU A 25 -1.32 -9.26 -13.90
CA LEU A 25 -0.92 -10.68 -13.83
C LEU A 25 -0.80 -11.30 -15.24
N GLY A 26 -1.30 -10.63 -16.28
CA GLY A 26 -1.26 -11.13 -17.66
C GLY A 26 -2.19 -12.32 -17.94
N VAL A 27 -3.26 -12.49 -17.14
CA VAL A 27 -4.21 -13.61 -17.28
C VAL A 27 -5.60 -13.14 -17.73
N LYS A 28 -6.33 -13.99 -18.44
CA LYS A 28 -7.67 -13.68 -18.99
C LYS A 28 -8.76 -13.56 -17.93
N ALA A 29 -8.61 -14.25 -16.80
CA ALA A 29 -9.50 -14.18 -15.65
C ALA A 29 -8.72 -14.58 -14.39
N TYR A 30 -9.08 -14.02 -13.25
CA TYR A 30 -8.43 -14.33 -11.97
C TYR A 30 -9.42 -14.23 -10.81
N ALA A 31 -9.30 -15.16 -9.86
CA ALA A 31 -10.03 -15.13 -8.59
C ALA A 31 -9.10 -15.53 -7.44
N THR A 32 -9.26 -14.92 -6.28
CA THR A 32 -8.51 -15.29 -5.07
C THR A 32 -9.26 -16.37 -4.28
N ALA A 33 -8.55 -17.40 -3.83
CA ALA A 33 -9.15 -18.54 -3.09
C ALA A 33 -8.26 -19.14 -1.97
N THR A 34 -7.05 -18.63 -1.79
CA THR A 34 -5.99 -19.28 -1.00
C THR A 34 -5.83 -18.72 0.42
N SER A 35 -6.62 -17.71 0.82
CA SER A 35 -6.52 -17.04 2.11
C SER A 35 -7.89 -16.82 2.82
N PRO A 36 -8.78 -17.83 2.90
CA PRO A 36 -10.14 -17.67 3.43
C PRO A 36 -10.19 -17.23 4.90
N ILE A 37 -9.16 -17.54 5.70
CA ILE A 37 -9.09 -17.15 7.13
C ILE A 37 -8.96 -15.62 7.29
N ARG A 38 -8.33 -14.94 6.32
CA ARG A 38 -7.95 -13.52 6.43
C ARG A 38 -8.49 -12.62 5.31
N ARG A 39 -9.11 -13.20 4.27
CA ARG A 39 -9.75 -12.47 3.18
C ARG A 39 -11.16 -13.02 2.97
N TYR A 40 -12.16 -12.17 3.20
CA TYR A 40 -13.56 -12.58 3.07
C TYR A 40 -13.92 -12.97 1.63
N HIS A 41 -13.34 -12.31 0.63
CA HIS A 41 -13.52 -12.69 -0.78
C HIS A 41 -13.07 -14.13 -1.07
N ASP A 42 -11.92 -14.56 -0.53
CA ASP A 42 -11.44 -15.93 -0.70
C ASP A 42 -12.39 -16.95 -0.05
N LEU A 43 -13.00 -16.60 1.09
CA LEU A 43 -14.03 -17.43 1.72
C LEU A 43 -15.27 -17.57 0.83
N LEU A 44 -15.72 -16.49 0.20
CA LEU A 44 -16.84 -16.55 -0.77
C LEU A 44 -16.48 -17.42 -1.97
N THR A 45 -15.27 -17.28 -2.52
CA THR A 45 -14.77 -18.13 -3.61
C THR A 45 -14.78 -19.60 -3.22
N GLN A 46 -14.28 -19.96 -2.02
CA GLN A 46 -14.29 -21.35 -1.55
C GLN A 46 -15.72 -21.88 -1.35
N ARG A 47 -16.65 -21.06 -0.84
CA ARG A 47 -18.06 -21.45 -0.70
C ARG A 47 -18.72 -21.70 -2.06
N GLN A 48 -18.45 -20.86 -3.05
CA GLN A 48 -18.93 -21.05 -4.42
C GLN A 48 -18.37 -22.33 -5.05
N ILE A 49 -17.06 -22.59 -4.93
CA ILE A 49 -16.44 -23.83 -5.41
C ILE A 49 -17.08 -25.06 -4.73
N LYS A 50 -17.27 -25.02 -3.40
CA LYS A 50 -17.93 -26.10 -2.67
C LYS A 50 -19.36 -26.35 -3.15
N ALA A 51 -20.14 -25.30 -3.39
CA ALA A 51 -21.50 -25.42 -3.89
C ALA A 51 -21.55 -26.07 -5.29
N VAL A 52 -20.62 -25.72 -6.18
CA VAL A 52 -20.49 -26.37 -7.50
C VAL A 52 -20.19 -27.87 -7.37
N LEU A 53 -19.47 -28.27 -6.33
CA LEU A 53 -19.19 -29.67 -6.01
C LEU A 53 -20.35 -30.36 -5.24
N GLY A 54 -21.53 -29.75 -5.17
CA GLY A 54 -22.71 -30.30 -4.47
C GLY A 54 -22.68 -30.14 -2.95
N MET A 55 -21.72 -29.39 -2.40
CA MET A 55 -21.57 -29.17 -0.96
C MET A 55 -22.14 -27.81 -0.54
N GLY A 56 -23.47 -27.71 -0.50
CA GLY A 56 -24.21 -26.50 -0.10
C GLY A 56 -24.85 -25.77 -1.28
N THR A 57 -25.40 -24.58 -1.02
CA THR A 57 -26.12 -23.77 -2.02
C THR A 57 -25.23 -22.65 -2.58
N PRO A 58 -25.15 -22.46 -3.91
CA PRO A 58 -24.39 -21.35 -4.47
C PRO A 58 -25.10 -20.03 -4.18
N TYR A 59 -24.34 -18.97 -3.92
CA TYR A 59 -24.93 -17.62 -3.89
C TYR A 59 -25.29 -17.20 -5.31
N SER A 60 -26.42 -16.51 -5.45
CA SER A 60 -26.76 -15.83 -6.70
C SER A 60 -25.80 -14.67 -6.98
N GLN A 61 -25.71 -14.25 -8.23
CA GLN A 61 -24.92 -13.07 -8.61
C GLN A 61 -25.31 -11.83 -7.80
N LYS A 62 -26.62 -11.57 -7.67
CA LYS A 62 -27.13 -10.44 -6.90
C LYS A 62 -26.72 -10.50 -5.43
N ALA A 63 -26.82 -11.69 -4.81
CA ALA A 63 -26.39 -11.87 -3.42
C ALA A 63 -24.88 -11.60 -3.26
N LEU A 64 -24.05 -12.04 -4.21
CA LEU A 64 -22.61 -11.73 -4.19
C LEU A 64 -22.35 -10.24 -4.32
N GLU A 65 -23.02 -9.55 -5.25
CA GLU A 65 -22.87 -8.10 -5.45
C GLU A 65 -23.24 -7.32 -4.18
N ASP A 66 -24.36 -7.66 -3.54
CA ASP A 66 -24.80 -7.02 -2.30
C ASP A 66 -23.79 -7.25 -1.16
N ILE A 67 -23.23 -8.45 -1.05
CA ILE A 67 -22.17 -8.77 -0.09
C ILE A 67 -20.89 -7.96 -0.38
N LEU A 68 -20.46 -7.91 -1.66
CA LEU A 68 -19.27 -7.16 -2.06
C LEU A 68 -19.42 -5.67 -1.75
N GLN A 69 -20.59 -5.10 -2.01
CA GLN A 69 -20.91 -3.72 -1.68
C GLN A 69 -20.83 -3.48 -0.16
N ALA A 70 -21.46 -4.34 0.64
CA ALA A 70 -21.46 -4.21 2.10
C ALA A 70 -20.06 -4.32 2.71
N VAL A 71 -19.19 -5.19 2.17
CA VAL A 71 -17.85 -5.44 2.70
C VAL A 71 -16.80 -4.43 2.21
N SER A 72 -17.09 -3.70 1.12
CA SER A 72 -16.14 -2.75 0.51
C SER A 72 -15.62 -1.68 1.48
N ILE A 73 -16.51 -1.09 2.30
CA ILE A 73 -16.17 -0.03 3.25
C ILE A 73 -15.32 -0.57 4.41
N PRO A 74 -15.72 -1.65 5.13
CA PRO A 74 -14.87 -2.27 6.15
C PRO A 74 -13.48 -2.68 5.66
N VAL A 75 -13.38 -3.21 4.44
CA VAL A 75 -12.08 -3.58 3.85
C VAL A 75 -11.21 -2.35 3.61
N ALA A 76 -11.77 -1.30 3.02
CA ALA A 76 -11.04 -0.04 2.81
C ALA A 76 -10.57 0.58 4.14
N ASN A 77 -11.41 0.57 5.17
CA ASN A 77 -11.06 1.06 6.50
C ASN A 77 -9.97 0.21 7.16
N THR A 78 -10.06 -1.11 7.05
CA THR A 78 -9.01 -2.03 7.53
C THR A 78 -7.65 -1.71 6.90
N SER A 79 -7.61 -1.50 5.58
CA SER A 79 -6.36 -1.12 4.89
C SER A 79 -5.78 0.21 5.39
N ARG A 80 -6.64 1.22 5.63
CA ARG A 80 -6.21 2.52 6.18
C ARG A 80 -5.63 2.39 7.59
N VAL A 81 -6.29 1.63 8.46
CA VAL A 81 -5.82 1.39 9.83
C VAL A 81 -4.52 0.61 9.84
N GLN A 82 -4.38 -0.41 8.99
CA GLN A 82 -3.13 -1.18 8.86
C GLN A 82 -1.96 -0.29 8.42
N TRP A 83 -2.19 0.58 7.43
CA TRP A 83 -1.19 1.53 6.98
C TRP A 83 -0.80 2.52 8.09
N ALA A 84 -1.79 3.13 8.76
CA ALA A 84 -1.55 4.07 9.84
C ALA A 84 -0.80 3.42 11.02
N ARG A 85 -1.17 2.20 11.40
CA ARG A 85 -0.49 1.41 12.43
C ARG A 85 0.96 1.13 12.06
N LYS A 86 1.23 0.68 10.82
CA LYS A 86 2.61 0.44 10.35
C LYS A 86 3.44 1.72 10.44
N ARG A 87 2.89 2.83 9.93
CA ARG A 87 3.57 4.13 9.94
C ARG A 87 3.85 4.62 11.37
N TYR A 88 2.87 4.51 12.26
CA TYR A 88 3.02 4.88 13.67
C TYR A 88 4.22 4.16 14.31
N TRP A 89 4.30 2.83 14.19
CA TRP A 89 5.36 2.07 14.81
C TRP A 89 6.73 2.30 14.17
N LEU A 90 6.79 2.58 12.86
CA LEU A 90 8.04 2.99 12.20
C LEU A 90 8.52 4.35 12.73
N ILE A 91 7.64 5.35 12.83
CA ILE A 91 8.02 6.66 13.40
C ILE A 91 8.41 6.48 14.86
N LYS A 92 7.69 5.65 15.63
CA LYS A 92 7.99 5.38 17.05
C LYS A 92 9.39 4.81 17.24
N TYR A 93 9.80 3.92 16.34
CA TYR A 93 11.16 3.39 16.32
C TYR A 93 12.20 4.48 16.01
N LEU A 94 11.88 5.40 15.11
CA LEU A 94 12.75 6.50 14.69
C LEU A 94 12.88 7.65 15.72
N GLU A 95 12.00 7.73 16.74
CA GLU A 95 12.05 8.79 17.76
C GLU A 95 13.41 8.89 18.48
N ASN A 96 14.07 7.74 18.69
CA ASN A 96 15.37 7.67 19.36
C ASN A 96 16.57 7.74 18.41
N MET A 97 16.34 8.01 17.12
CA MET A 97 17.37 8.00 16.07
C MET A 97 17.59 9.39 15.48
N ARG A 98 17.32 10.44 16.25
CA ARG A 98 17.60 11.81 15.84
C ARG A 98 19.09 11.98 15.53
N GLY A 99 19.40 12.59 14.38
CA GLY A 99 20.77 12.82 13.93
C GLY A 99 21.42 11.64 13.21
N THR A 100 20.78 10.48 13.15
CA THR A 100 21.28 9.38 12.33
C THR A 100 20.94 9.61 10.85
N THR A 101 21.86 9.17 9.98
CA THR A 101 21.77 9.36 8.53
C THR A 101 21.52 8.03 7.86
N TYR A 102 20.60 8.02 6.90
CA TYR A 102 20.25 6.87 6.07
C TYR A 102 20.35 7.24 4.59
N GLU A 103 20.39 6.22 3.73
CA GLU A 103 20.27 6.43 2.30
C GLU A 103 18.80 6.62 1.90
N GLY A 104 18.53 7.78 1.31
CA GLY A 104 17.23 8.16 0.75
C GLY A 104 17.24 8.09 -0.78
N LEU A 105 16.14 7.64 -1.37
CA LEU A 105 15.92 7.68 -2.81
C LEU A 105 14.87 8.74 -3.13
N VAL A 106 15.21 9.71 -3.99
CA VAL A 106 14.24 10.73 -4.45
C VAL A 106 13.22 10.07 -5.38
N LEU A 107 11.96 10.05 -4.96
CA LEU A 107 10.85 9.46 -5.71
C LEU A 107 10.16 10.49 -6.63
N ASP A 108 9.88 11.67 -6.08
CA ASP A 108 9.17 12.74 -6.77
C ASP A 108 9.78 14.10 -6.40
N CYS A 109 9.83 15.01 -7.37
CA CYS A 109 10.25 16.39 -7.16
C CYS A 109 9.04 17.32 -7.30
N TYR A 110 8.69 18.01 -6.21
CA TYR A 110 7.68 19.07 -6.20
C TYR A 110 8.36 20.44 -6.05
N ARG A 111 7.58 21.52 -6.14
CA ARG A 111 8.10 22.89 -6.09
C ARG A 111 8.76 23.24 -4.74
N ASP A 112 8.18 22.77 -3.64
CA ASP A 112 8.57 23.14 -2.27
C ASP A 112 9.15 21.97 -1.46
N HIS A 113 9.14 20.75 -2.00
CA HIS A 113 9.66 19.56 -1.34
C HIS A 113 9.97 18.43 -2.32
N TYR A 114 10.70 17.44 -1.82
CA TYR A 114 10.90 16.14 -2.44
C TYR A 114 10.14 15.07 -1.64
N ASN A 115 9.60 14.09 -2.34
CA ASN A 115 9.18 12.84 -1.70
C ASN A 115 10.36 11.87 -1.76
N VAL A 116 10.86 11.44 -0.60
CA VAL A 116 12.03 10.57 -0.50
C VAL A 116 11.67 9.26 0.18
N LEU A 117 12.19 8.15 -0.34
CA LEU A 117 12.08 6.83 0.26
C LEU A 117 13.30 6.57 1.14
N LEU A 118 13.08 6.44 2.45
CA LEU A 118 14.06 5.86 3.37
C LEU A 118 14.16 4.35 3.09
N LYS A 119 15.22 3.93 2.38
CA LYS A 119 15.31 2.57 1.84
C LYS A 119 15.28 1.49 2.91
N GLU A 120 15.96 1.71 4.02
CA GLU A 120 16.06 0.74 5.13
C GLU A 120 14.69 0.43 5.75
N PHE A 121 13.81 1.43 5.82
CA PHE A 121 12.48 1.30 6.43
C PHE A 121 11.35 1.10 5.41
N MET A 122 11.67 1.19 4.11
CA MET A 122 10.71 1.24 3.02
C MET A 122 9.58 2.25 3.32
N MET A 123 9.97 3.43 3.77
CA MET A 123 9.07 4.47 4.23
C MET A 123 9.27 5.78 3.48
N GLU A 124 8.18 6.31 2.92
CA GLU A 124 8.16 7.61 2.25
C GLU A 124 8.04 8.75 3.26
N ALA A 125 8.79 9.82 3.01
CA ALA A 125 8.86 11.00 3.84
C ALA A 125 9.08 12.27 3.00
N ARG A 126 8.60 13.39 3.52
CA ARG A 126 8.79 14.71 2.91
C ARG A 126 10.16 15.26 3.29
N LEU A 127 10.95 15.63 2.29
CA LEU A 127 12.21 16.36 2.45
C LEU A 127 12.00 17.79 1.91
N PRO A 128 12.12 18.86 2.73
CA PRO A 128 12.04 20.23 2.25
C PRO A 128 13.10 20.51 1.16
N SER A 129 12.78 21.34 0.17
CA SER A 129 13.70 21.59 -0.94
C SER A 129 14.98 22.32 -0.50
N SER A 130 14.88 23.29 0.41
CA SER A 130 16.01 24.00 1.03
C SER A 130 17.09 24.49 0.06
N GLY A 131 16.72 24.86 -1.18
CA GLY A 131 17.65 25.31 -2.23
C GLY A 131 18.39 24.18 -2.98
N LEU A 132 18.13 22.92 -2.63
CA LEU A 132 18.66 21.75 -3.33
C LEU A 132 18.08 21.65 -4.75
N LYS A 133 18.83 20.99 -5.64
CA LYS A 133 18.42 20.70 -7.02
C LYS A 133 18.53 19.21 -7.30
N LEU A 134 17.66 18.44 -6.65
CA LEU A 134 17.62 16.98 -6.79
C LEU A 134 16.73 16.54 -7.96
N LYS A 135 17.08 15.40 -8.55
CA LYS A 135 16.33 14.73 -9.62
C LYS A 135 15.71 13.43 -9.09
N VAL A 136 14.66 12.98 -9.77
CA VAL A 136 14.06 11.66 -9.51
C VAL A 136 15.12 10.59 -9.72
N SER A 137 15.17 9.63 -8.79
CA SER A 137 16.15 8.55 -8.69
C SER A 137 17.51 8.90 -8.10
N ASP A 138 17.75 10.15 -7.69
CA ASP A 138 18.97 10.49 -6.94
C ASP A 138 18.99 9.73 -5.60
N LEU A 139 20.17 9.20 -5.26
CA LEU A 139 20.47 8.66 -3.94
C LEU A 139 21.14 9.75 -3.12
N ILE A 140 20.56 10.06 -1.97
CA ILE A 140 21.01 11.14 -1.10
C ILE A 140 21.14 10.66 0.35
N PRO A 141 22.12 11.17 1.11
CA PRO A 141 22.10 11.00 2.56
C PRO A 141 20.95 11.82 3.14
N VAL A 142 20.10 11.21 3.97
CA VAL A 142 19.00 11.89 4.67
C VAL A 142 19.11 11.62 6.16
N THR A 143 19.12 12.69 6.93
CA THR A 143 19.28 12.66 8.38
C THR A 143 17.94 12.93 9.06
N ILE A 144 17.65 12.16 10.10
CA ILE A 144 16.43 12.36 10.90
C ILE A 144 16.57 13.62 11.74
N GLN A 145 15.76 14.63 11.44
CA GLN A 145 15.72 15.87 12.21
C GLN A 145 14.84 15.75 13.44
N HIS A 146 13.63 15.20 13.25
CA HIS A 146 12.63 15.03 14.29
C HIS A 146 11.64 13.93 13.89
N ALA A 147 11.21 13.14 14.87
CA ALA A 147 10.18 12.12 14.73
C ALA A 147 9.24 12.20 15.95
N ASP A 148 7.93 12.16 15.71
CA ASP A 148 6.88 12.09 16.73
C ASP A 148 5.76 11.19 16.20
N ALA A 149 5.66 9.99 16.77
CA ALA A 149 4.69 9.00 16.34
C ALA A 149 3.25 9.41 16.66
N ARG A 150 3.03 10.07 17.80
CA ARG A 150 1.69 10.50 18.24
C ARG A 150 1.13 11.58 17.33
N ARG A 151 1.99 12.47 16.82
CA ARG A 151 1.62 13.51 15.85
C ARG A 151 1.73 13.05 14.40
N ASN A 152 2.19 11.83 14.14
CA ASN A 152 2.47 11.30 12.81
C ASN A 152 3.44 12.19 12.01
N GLN A 153 4.45 12.72 12.69
CA GLN A 153 5.42 13.66 12.12
C GLN A 153 6.79 12.99 11.99
N LEU A 154 7.41 13.19 10.82
CA LEU A 154 8.79 12.84 10.54
C LEU A 154 9.36 13.92 9.65
N THR A 155 10.39 14.62 10.13
CA THR A 155 11.11 15.62 9.34
C THR A 155 12.54 15.16 9.10
N LEU A 156 12.96 15.37 7.86
CA LEU A 156 14.27 14.98 7.36
C LEU A 156 14.99 16.22 6.85
N PHE A 157 16.31 16.16 6.86
CA PHE A 157 17.16 17.11 6.16
C PHE A 157 18.29 16.35 5.47
N THR A 158 18.94 17.02 4.53
CA THR A 158 20.14 16.53 3.85
C THR A 158 21.16 17.68 3.85
N VAL A 159 22.44 17.33 3.88
CA VAL A 159 23.57 18.26 3.93
C VAL A 159 24.27 18.25 2.58
#